data_AF-A0A7C3RAC9-F1
#
_entry.id   AF-A0A7C3RAC9-F1
#
_cell.length_a   1.000
_cell.length_b   1.000
_cell.length_c   1.000
_cell.angle_alpha   90.00
_cell.angle_beta   90.00
_cell.angle_gamma   90.00
#
_symmetry.space_group_name_H-M   'P 1'
#
loop_
_entity.id
_entity.type
_entity.pdbx_description
1 polymer ?
#
loop_
_entity_poly.entity_id
_entity_poly.type
_entity_poly.pdbx_seq_one_letter_code
_entity_poly.pdbx_strand_id
1 'polypeptide(L)'
;MKGQDPADWLPLEEAVPPDLFRAEVAAWARRIGVEPREVRIRPMKRKWASCSSRGRLTFDVDLLRQPSAFRREVIVHELLHLKVPNHGPVFRSLLRAYLQTAEEVRGANSRRGF
;
A
#
# COMPACT_ATOMS: atom_id res chain seq x y z
N MET A 1 27.74 18.58 19.12
CA MET A 1 26.32 18.57 18.73
C MET A 1 26.29 18.74 17.22
N LYS A 2 26.08 17.68 16.43
CA LYS A 2 25.97 17.82 14.97
C LYS A 2 24.56 18.33 14.67
N GLY A 3 24.47 19.53 14.10
CA GLY A 3 23.22 20.11 13.63
C GLY A 3 22.62 19.22 12.55
N GLN A 4 21.30 19.02 12.62
CA GLN A 4 20.53 18.41 11.54
C GLN A 4 20.74 19.19 10.25
N ASP A 5 21.07 18.47 9.19
CA ASP A 5 21.23 19.03 7.84
C ASP A 5 19.84 19.41 7.31
N PRO A 6 19.62 20.59 6.70
CA PRO A 6 18.34 20.97 6.09
C PRO A 6 17.80 19.97 5.06
N ALA A 7 18.61 19.01 4.58
CA ALA A 7 18.17 17.90 3.74
C ALA A 7 17.34 16.82 4.49
N ASP A 8 17.36 16.79 5.82
CA ASP A 8 16.66 15.78 6.63
C ASP A 8 15.24 16.17 7.02
N TRP A 9 14.85 17.44 6.83
CA TRP A 9 13.51 17.93 7.14
C TRP A 9 12.71 18.13 5.87
N LEU A 10 11.86 17.14 5.56
CA LEU A 10 10.82 17.29 4.55
C LEU A 10 9.49 17.54 5.26
N PRO A 11 8.71 18.53 4.82
CA PRO A 11 7.34 18.70 5.27
C PRO A 11 6.58 17.37 5.13
N LEU A 12 5.71 17.06 6.11
CA LEU A 12 4.84 15.88 6.05
C LEU A 12 3.96 15.85 4.78
N GLU A 13 3.76 17.03 4.21
CA GLU A 13 3.09 17.28 2.93
C GLU A 13 3.80 16.58 1.76
N GLU A 14 5.13 16.49 1.82
CA GLU A 14 6.01 15.99 0.75
C GLU A 14 6.40 14.53 0.94
N ALA A 15 6.41 14.03 2.19
CA ALA A 15 6.74 12.63 2.48
C ALA A 15 6.02 12.12 3.74
N VAL A 16 5.52 10.88 3.66
CA VAL A 16 4.95 10.20 4.82
C VAL A 16 6.05 9.59 5.68
N PRO A 17 6.08 9.83 7.01
CA PRO A 17 7.03 9.17 7.90
C PRO A 17 6.92 7.64 7.82
N PRO A 18 8.03 6.89 7.92
CA PRO A 18 8.02 5.42 7.87
C PRO A 18 7.02 4.76 8.82
N ASP A 19 6.84 5.30 10.02
CA ASP A 19 5.90 4.75 11.01
C ASP A 19 4.45 4.99 10.64
N LEU A 20 4.13 6.14 10.04
CA LEU A 20 2.81 6.42 9.51
C LEU A 20 2.50 5.50 8.32
N PHE A 21 3.47 5.27 7.43
CA PHE A 21 3.34 4.31 6.34
C PHE A 21 3.11 2.88 6.86
N ARG A 22 3.84 2.45 7.90
CA ARG A 22 3.61 1.16 8.56
C ARG A 22 2.21 1.04 9.16
N ALA A 23 1.72 2.12 9.78
CA ALA A 23 0.36 2.18 10.31
C ALA A 23 -0.69 2.07 9.18
N GLU A 24 -0.45 2.71 8.03
CA GLU A 24 -1.28 2.59 6.83
C GLU A 24 -1.32 1.14 6.31
N VAL A 25 -0.17 0.48 6.18
CA VAL A 25 -0.08 -0.95 5.82
C VAL A 25 -0.86 -1.81 6.80
N ALA A 26 -0.71 -1.58 8.12
CA ALA A 26 -1.44 -2.34 9.14
C ALA A 26 -2.96 -2.12 9.07
N ALA A 27 -3.41 -0.90 8.77
CA ALA A 27 -4.83 -0.60 8.59
C ALA A 27 -5.41 -1.35 7.39
N TRP A 28 -4.69 -1.37 6.25
CA TRP A 28 -5.10 -2.15 5.08
C TRP A 28 -5.06 -3.65 5.34
N ALA A 29 -4.05 -4.16 6.05
CA ALA A 29 -3.94 -5.56 6.44
C ALA A 29 -5.18 -6.01 7.23
N ARG A 30 -5.60 -5.22 8.22
CA ARG A 30 -6.84 -5.46 8.98
C ARG A 30 -8.08 -5.44 8.09
N ARG A 31 -8.20 -4.47 7.18
CA ARG A 31 -9.33 -4.35 6.25
C ARG A 31 -9.42 -5.53 5.26
N ILE A 32 -8.28 -6.09 4.85
CA ILE A 32 -8.21 -7.23 3.93
C ILE A 32 -8.37 -8.55 4.70
N GLY A 33 -8.06 -8.57 6.00
CA GLY A 33 -8.09 -9.77 6.84
C GLY A 33 -6.85 -10.64 6.66
N VAL A 34 -5.67 -10.02 6.57
CA VAL A 34 -4.37 -10.71 6.44
C VAL A 34 -3.38 -10.17 7.47
N GLU A 35 -2.35 -10.96 7.79
CA GLU A 35 -1.30 -10.59 8.74
C GLU A 35 0.09 -10.76 8.10
N PRO A 36 0.75 -9.67 7.65
CA PRO A 36 2.11 -9.76 7.15
C PRO A 36 3.07 -10.11 8.28
N ARG A 37 4.01 -11.03 8.03
CA ARG A 37 5.02 -11.45 9.02
C ARG A 37 5.98 -10.33 9.40
N GLU A 38 6.28 -9.46 8.44
CA GLU A 38 7.22 -8.36 8.60
C GLU A 38 6.97 -7.31 7.50
N VAL A 39 7.10 -6.03 7.85
CA VAL A 39 7.09 -4.92 6.89
C VAL A 39 8.46 -4.27 6.91
N ARG A 40 9.10 -4.13 5.75
CA ARG A 40 10.37 -3.40 5.59
C ARG A 40 10.19 -2.23 4.63
N ILE A 41 10.91 -1.16 4.92
CA ILE A 41 11.02 0.01 4.04
C ILE A 41 12.52 0.19 3.79
N ARG A 42 12.97 0.09 2.55
CA ARG A 42 14.38 0.20 2.16
C ARG A 42 14.51 0.57 0.68
N PRO A 43 15.63 1.15 0.23
CA PRO A 43 15.85 1.40 -1.19
C PRO A 43 15.76 0.11 -2.02
N MET A 44 15.02 0.15 -3.13
CA MET A 44 14.93 -0.92 -4.11
C MET A 44 15.27 -0.38 -5.51
N LYS A 45 15.79 -1.24 -6.39
CA LYS A 45 16.28 -0.80 -7.72
C LYS A 45 15.29 -1.02 -8.85
N ARG A 46 14.35 -1.94 -8.68
CA ARG A 46 13.57 -2.53 -9.79
C ARG A 46 12.06 -2.57 -9.55
N LYS A 47 11.62 -2.38 -8.32
CA LYS A 47 10.21 -2.57 -7.93
C LYS A 47 9.88 -1.64 -6.78
N TRP A 48 8.65 -1.16 -6.76
CA TRP A 48 8.10 -0.37 -5.66
C TRP A 48 7.86 -1.19 -4.40
N ALA A 49 7.59 -2.49 -4.55
CA ALA A 49 7.44 -3.40 -3.44
C ALA A 49 7.64 -4.86 -3.84
N SER A 50 7.60 -5.75 -2.83
CA SER A 50 7.59 -7.20 -3.00
C SER A 50 7.08 -7.93 -1.75
N CYS A 51 6.37 -9.02 -1.99
CA CYS A 51 5.97 -10.00 -0.99
C CYS A 51 6.80 -11.29 -1.16
N SER A 52 7.44 -11.73 -0.08
CA SER A 52 8.10 -13.05 -0.06
C SER A 52 7.11 -14.17 0.22
N SER A 53 7.47 -15.41 -0.14
CA SER A 53 6.69 -16.62 0.21
C SER A 53 6.52 -16.83 1.73
N ARG A 54 7.34 -16.18 2.56
CA ARG A 54 7.24 -16.21 4.03
C ARG A 54 6.43 -15.06 4.63
N GLY A 55 5.70 -14.30 3.79
CA GLY A 55 4.81 -13.22 4.24
C GLY A 55 5.52 -11.93 4.66
N ARG A 56 6.82 -11.77 4.39
CA ARG A 56 7.51 -10.48 4.52
C ARG A 56 7.18 -9.59 3.33
N LEU A 57 6.71 -8.38 3.61
CA LEU A 57 6.53 -7.29 2.66
C LEU A 57 7.73 -6.35 2.71
N THR A 58 8.21 -5.91 1.56
CA THR A 58 9.27 -4.91 1.44
C THR A 58 8.81 -3.83 0.47
N PHE A 59 8.85 -2.58 0.90
CA PHE A 59 8.49 -1.40 0.12
C PHE A 59 9.73 -0.54 -0.12
N ASP A 60 9.76 0.16 -1.25
CA ASP A 60 10.77 1.16 -1.57
C ASP A 60 10.62 2.40 -0.68
N VAL A 61 11.72 3.04 -0.29
CA VAL A 61 11.72 4.33 0.43
C VAL A 61 11.10 5.45 -0.41
N ASP A 62 11.26 5.41 -1.73
CA ASP A 62 10.72 6.41 -2.63
C ASP A 62 9.20 6.41 -2.64
N LEU A 63 8.58 5.30 -2.21
CA LEU A 63 7.13 5.17 -2.09
C LEU A 63 6.56 6.17 -1.07
N LEU A 64 7.34 6.56 -0.05
CA LEU A 64 6.91 7.50 0.99
C LEU A 64 6.57 8.90 0.44
N ARG A 65 7.11 9.25 -0.73
CA ARG A 65 6.90 10.54 -1.42
C ARG A 65 5.85 10.48 -2.54
N GLN A 66 5.31 9.29 -2.82
CA GLN A 66 4.36 9.13 -3.91
C GLN A 66 2.95 9.59 -3.49
N PRO A 67 2.09 9.96 -4.44
CA PRO A 67 0.69 10.26 -4.17
C PRO A 67 -0.01 9.14 -3.39
N SER A 68 -0.92 9.50 -2.47
CA SER A 68 -1.60 8.55 -1.59
C SER A 68 -2.34 7.44 -2.36
N ALA A 69 -2.94 7.77 -3.52
CA ALA A 69 -3.60 6.80 -4.38
C ALA A 69 -2.63 5.71 -4.89
N PHE A 70 -1.43 6.10 -5.32
CA PHE A 70 -0.41 5.16 -5.79
C PHE A 70 0.16 4.32 -4.64
N ARG A 71 0.45 4.95 -3.48
CA ARG A 71 0.88 4.20 -2.29
C ARG A 71 -0.15 3.15 -1.88
N ARG A 72 -1.42 3.53 -1.83
CA ARG A 72 -2.54 2.64 -1.52
C ARG A 72 -2.58 1.45 -2.47
N GLU A 73 -2.45 1.68 -3.78
CA GLU A 73 -2.42 0.60 -4.77
C GLU A 73 -1.29 -0.40 -4.50
N VAL A 74 -0.08 0.09 -4.28
CA VAL A 74 1.10 -0.75 -3.99
C VAL A 74 0.91 -1.53 -2.68
N ILE A 75 0.40 -0.89 -1.62
CA ILE A 75 0.12 -1.53 -0.33
C ILE A 75 -0.90 -2.67 -0.50
N VAL A 76 -2.03 -2.40 -1.14
CA VAL A 76 -3.11 -3.38 -1.34
C VAL A 76 -2.62 -4.54 -2.21
N HIS A 77 -1.85 -4.26 -3.26
CA HIS A 77 -1.27 -5.27 -4.13
C HIS A 77 -0.44 -6.30 -3.35
N GLU A 78 0.50 -5.83 -2.53
CA GLU A 78 1.38 -6.70 -1.77
C GLU A 78 0.66 -7.46 -0.65
N LEU A 79 -0.35 -6.84 -0.02
CA LEU A 79 -1.17 -7.53 0.97
C LEU A 79 -2.04 -8.62 0.35
N LEU A 80 -2.55 -8.41 -0.88
CA LEU A 80 -3.32 -9.43 -1.58
C LEU A 80 -2.47 -10.65 -1.93
N HIS A 81 -1.15 -10.51 -2.13
CA HIS A 81 -0.27 -11.66 -2.32
C HIS A 81 -0.25 -12.65 -1.15
N LEU A 82 -0.60 -12.21 0.06
CA LEU A 82 -0.72 -13.10 1.22
C LEU A 82 -1.93 -14.03 1.13
N LYS A 83 -2.94 -13.70 0.30
CA LYS A 83 -4.17 -14.46 0.13
C LYS A 83 -4.27 -15.13 -1.25
N VAL A 84 -3.79 -14.43 -2.28
CA VAL A 84 -3.85 -14.85 -3.68
C VAL A 84 -2.46 -14.64 -4.30
N PRO A 85 -1.62 -15.69 -4.35
CA PRO A 85 -0.22 -15.54 -4.77
C PRO A 85 -0.04 -15.05 -6.21
N ASN A 86 -0.98 -15.38 -7.11
CA ASN A 86 -0.87 -15.12 -8.54
C ASN A 86 -1.81 -13.99 -9.00
N HIS A 87 -1.36 -13.17 -9.95
CA HIS A 87 -2.13 -12.03 -10.52
C HIS A 87 -3.30 -12.42 -11.45
N GLY A 88 -3.94 -13.56 -11.21
CA GLY A 88 -5.05 -14.07 -12.00
C GLY A 88 -6.34 -13.24 -11.88
N PRO A 89 -7.45 -13.69 -12.50
CA PRO A 89 -8.73 -12.99 -12.45
C PRO A 89 -9.20 -12.65 -11.03
N VAL A 90 -9.03 -13.58 -10.08
CA VAL A 90 -9.40 -13.37 -8.67
C VAL A 90 -8.62 -12.22 -8.05
N PHE A 91 -7.30 -12.16 -8.28
CA PHE A 91 -6.46 -11.07 -7.77
C PHE A 91 -6.91 -9.72 -8.32
N ARG A 92 -7.13 -9.63 -9.63
CA ARG A 92 -7.56 -8.38 -10.29
C ARG A 92 -8.91 -7.90 -9.77
N SER A 93 -9.86 -8.82 -9.58
CA SER A 93 -11.18 -8.50 -9.01
C SER A 93 -11.07 -7.96 -7.58
N LEU A 94 -10.27 -8.60 -6.73
CA LEU A 94 -10.05 -8.13 -5.36
C LEU A 94 -9.35 -6.77 -5.32
N LEU A 95 -8.28 -6.60 -6.10
CA LEU A 95 -7.55 -5.33 -6.18
C LEU A 95 -8.50 -4.20 -6.57
N ARG A 96 -9.30 -4.39 -7.62
CA ARG A 96 -10.31 -3.41 -8.05
C ARG A 96 -11.32 -3.11 -6.94
N ALA A 97 -11.86 -4.15 -6.29
CA ALA A 97 -12.85 -3.98 -5.23
C ALA A 97 -12.30 -3.20 -4.02
N TYR A 98 -11.04 -3.41 -3.64
CA TYR A 98 -10.42 -2.68 -2.54
C TYR A 98 -9.99 -1.26 -2.91
N LEU A 99 -9.70 -0.98 -4.19
CA LEU A 99 -9.27 0.34 -4.65
C LEU A 99 -10.43 1.27 -5.03
N GLN A 100 -11.60 0.71 -5.34
CA GLN A 100 -12.78 1.48 -5.73
C GLN A 100 -13.10 2.58 -4.69
N THR A 101 -13.40 3.79 -5.18
CA THR A 101 -13.78 4.92 -4.32
C THR A 101 -15.22 4.77 -3.84
N ALA A 102 -15.58 5.44 -2.74
CA ALA A 102 -16.94 5.43 -2.24
C ALA A 102 -17.96 5.96 -3.29
N GLU A 103 -17.53 6.88 -4.15
CA GLU A 103 -18.35 7.42 -5.24
C GLU A 103 -18.56 6.41 -6.37
N GLU A 104 -17.51 5.69 -6.75
CA GLU A 104 -17.59 4.63 -7.76
C GLU A 104 -18.43 3.44 -7.29
N VAL A 105 -18.40 3.12 -5.99
CA VAL A 105 -19.28 2.09 -5.40
C VAL A 105 -20.74 2.56 -5.40
N ARG A 106 -21.00 3.82 -5.01
CA ARG A 106 -22.35 4.40 -5.04
C ARG A 106 -22.93 4.48 -6.44
N GLY A 107 -22.13 4.90 -7.43
CA GLY A 107 -22.53 4.99 -8.84
C GLY A 107 -22.74 3.62 -9.52
N ALA A 108 -22.07 2.56 -9.05
CA ALA A 108 -22.34 1.20 -9.49
C ALA A 108 -23.65 0.65 -8.89
N ASN A 109 -23.94 0.99 -7.63
CA ASN A 109 -25.18 0.56 -6.96
C ASN A 109 -26.42 1.33 -7.44
N SER A 110 -26.30 2.59 -7.88
CA SER A 110 -27.42 3.35 -8.44
C SER A 110 -27.87 2.86 -9.83
N ARG A 111 -27.02 2.11 -10.56
CA ARG A 111 -27.35 1.48 -11.84
C ARG A 111 -27.95 0.09 -11.72
N ARG A 112 -28.01 -0.47 -10.51
CA ARG A 112 -28.76 -1.69 -10.18
C ARG A 112 -30.07 -1.32 -9.48
N GLY A 113 -30.88 -0.50 -10.14
CA GLY A 113 -32.28 -0.36 -9.78
C GLY A 113 -33.06 -1.57 -10.28
N PHE A 114 -33.76 -2.26 -9.38
CA PHE A 114 -35.02 -2.93 -9.71
C PHE A 114 -36.10 -1.85 -9.88
#